data_AF-A0A382G319-F1
#
_entry.id   AF-A0A382G319-F1
#
_cell.length_a   1.000
_cell.length_b   1.000
_cell.length_c   1.000
_cell.angle_alpha   90.00
_cell.angle_beta   90.00
_cell.angle_gamma   90.00
#
_symmetry.space_group_name_H-M   'P 1'
#
loop_
_entity.id
_entity.type
_entity.pdbx_description
1 polymer ?
#
loop_
_entity_poly.entity_id
_entity_poly.type
_entity_poly.pdbx_seq_one_letter_code
_entity_poly.pdbx_strand_id
1 'polypeptide(L)'
;MAKLSPKMVEELNSQMGRELSAANQYLAMAIHLDERSLKELANFFYTQAEEERAHAMKFLHYVLQANEKPVIPAIPEPVANFESLEQIAEMGLAQEQEVTQNIHELVDLALSEKDHTTNHFLQWFVEEQLEEEATFTELLDVVRQSENLLLVEQYVFRQKPGADLGGE
;
A
#
# COMPACT_ATOMS: atom_id res chain seq x y z
N MET A 1 3.39 -6.57 -30.54
CA MET A 1 3.38 -6.34 -29.08
C MET A 1 4.33 -7.34 -28.46
N ALA A 2 5.19 -6.92 -27.53
CA ALA A 2 6.05 -7.84 -26.81
C ALA A 2 5.16 -8.73 -25.92
N LYS A 3 5.32 -10.04 -26.06
CA LYS A 3 4.58 -11.03 -25.27
C LYS A 3 5.30 -11.17 -23.93
N LEU A 4 4.58 -11.05 -22.81
CA LEU A 4 5.16 -11.29 -21.48
C LEU A 4 5.66 -12.73 -21.39
N SER A 5 6.78 -12.94 -20.70
CA SER A 5 7.22 -14.29 -20.39
C SER A 5 6.23 -14.94 -19.40
N PRO A 6 6.09 -16.28 -19.39
CA PRO A 6 5.25 -16.95 -18.39
C PRO A 6 5.64 -16.61 -16.96
N LYS A 7 6.96 -16.43 -16.71
CA LYS A 7 7.49 -16.01 -15.41
C LYS A 7 7.05 -14.59 -15.06
N MET A 8 7.17 -13.64 -15.98
CA MET A 8 6.72 -12.26 -15.74
C MET A 8 5.21 -12.20 -15.45
N VAL A 9 4.39 -12.99 -16.17
CA VAL A 9 2.94 -13.07 -15.89
C VAL A 9 2.68 -13.62 -14.48
N GLU A 10 3.42 -14.64 -14.05
CA GLU A 10 3.32 -15.20 -12.69
C GLU A 10 3.66 -14.16 -11.63
N GLU A 11 4.79 -13.45 -11.76
CA GLU A 11 5.20 -12.44 -10.78
C GLU A 11 4.27 -11.22 -10.75
N LEU A 12 3.75 -10.77 -11.90
CA LEU A 12 2.76 -9.69 -11.94
C LEU A 12 1.43 -10.10 -11.28
N ASN A 13 1.01 -11.37 -11.42
CA ASN A 13 -0.16 -11.88 -10.72
C ASN A 13 0.08 -12.00 -9.21
N SER A 14 1.28 -12.42 -8.82
CA SER A 14 1.69 -12.47 -7.42
C SER A 14 1.68 -11.07 -6.80
N GLN A 15 2.26 -10.08 -7.46
CA GLN A 15 2.26 -8.69 -6.99
C GLN A 15 0.86 -8.10 -6.90
N MET A 16 -0.01 -8.32 -7.90
CA MET A 16 -1.43 -7.97 -7.80
C MET A 16 -2.10 -8.59 -6.56
N GLY A 17 -1.74 -9.83 -6.20
CA GLY A 17 -2.19 -10.47 -4.97
C GLY A 17 -1.66 -9.80 -3.70
N ARG A 18 -0.41 -9.34 -3.71
CA ARG A 18 0.18 -8.60 -2.58
C ARG A 18 -0.52 -7.27 -2.36
N GLU A 19 -0.82 -6.49 -3.41
CA GLU A 19 -1.57 -5.24 -3.26
C GLU A 19 -3.00 -5.48 -2.73
N LEU A 20 -3.66 -6.56 -3.17
CA LEU A 20 -4.98 -6.95 -2.61
C LEU A 20 -4.88 -7.38 -1.13
N SER A 21 -3.79 -8.04 -0.76
CA SER A 21 -3.50 -8.40 0.63
C SER A 21 -3.26 -7.15 1.48
N ALA A 22 -2.47 -6.20 0.96
CA ALA A 22 -2.18 -4.91 1.58
C ALA A 22 -3.47 -4.10 1.80
N ALA A 23 -4.32 -4.01 0.78
CA ALA A 23 -5.63 -3.38 0.88
C ALA A 23 -6.50 -3.99 2.00
N ASN A 24 -6.57 -5.32 2.07
CA ASN A 24 -7.34 -6.00 3.12
C ASN A 24 -6.73 -5.79 4.52
N GLN A 25 -5.41 -5.75 4.61
CA GLN A 25 -4.71 -5.48 5.87
C GLN A 25 -4.97 -4.06 6.37
N TYR A 26 -4.98 -3.07 5.48
CA TYR A 26 -5.37 -1.70 5.80
C TYR A 26 -6.83 -1.57 6.20
N LEU A 27 -7.76 -2.31 5.58
CA LEU A 27 -9.14 -2.38 6.06
C LEU A 27 -9.23 -2.92 7.50
N ALA A 28 -8.47 -3.96 7.83
CA ALA A 28 -8.47 -4.53 9.18
C ALA A 28 -7.91 -3.54 10.21
N MET A 29 -6.85 -2.80 9.87
CA MET A 29 -6.32 -1.72 10.71
C MET A 29 -7.34 -0.60 10.89
N ALA A 30 -8.00 -0.16 9.81
CA ALA A 30 -9.02 0.88 9.85
C ALA A 30 -10.17 0.50 10.79
N ILE A 31 -10.71 -0.72 10.65
CA ILE A 31 -11.80 -1.23 11.52
C ILE A 31 -11.38 -1.19 12.99
N HIS A 32 -10.18 -1.65 13.31
CA HIS A 32 -9.69 -1.69 14.68
C HIS A 32 -9.60 -0.29 15.33
N LEU A 33 -9.19 0.71 14.55
CA LEU A 33 -9.11 2.11 14.99
C LEU A 33 -10.49 2.75 15.10
N ASP A 34 -11.39 2.42 14.16
CA ASP A 34 -12.76 2.92 14.09
C ASP A 34 -13.59 2.47 15.31
N GLU A 35 -13.42 1.22 15.75
CA GLU A 35 -13.98 0.67 17.00
C GLU A 35 -13.50 1.41 18.25
N ARG A 36 -12.30 1.99 18.20
CA ARG A 36 -11.71 2.80 19.28
C ARG A 36 -12.04 4.29 19.16
N SER A 37 -12.90 4.66 18.22
CA SER A 37 -13.29 6.05 17.95
C SER A 37 -12.14 6.97 17.51
N LEU A 38 -11.07 6.41 16.94
CA LEU A 38 -9.97 7.13 16.30
C LEU A 38 -10.29 7.32 14.82
N LYS A 39 -11.20 8.26 14.53
CA LYS A 39 -11.86 8.36 13.21
C LYS A 39 -10.94 8.90 12.12
N GLU A 40 -10.00 9.77 12.46
CA GLU A 40 -9.08 10.36 11.49
C GLU A 40 -8.04 9.33 11.03
N LEU A 41 -7.48 8.56 11.97
CA LEU A 41 -6.59 7.43 11.71
C LEU A 41 -7.34 6.31 10.98
N ALA A 42 -8.56 5.97 11.40
CA ALA A 42 -9.35 4.98 10.67
C ALA A 42 -9.59 5.41 9.22
N ASN A 43 -9.93 6.68 8.99
CA ASN A 43 -10.10 7.21 7.64
C ASN A 43 -8.80 7.21 6.83
N PHE A 44 -7.64 7.48 7.44
CA PHE A 44 -6.35 7.35 6.78
C PHE A 44 -6.17 5.92 6.23
N PHE A 45 -6.38 4.89 7.06
CA PHE A 45 -6.25 3.49 6.63
C PHE A 45 -7.34 3.04 5.65
N TYR A 46 -8.56 3.58 5.73
CA TYR A 46 -9.58 3.34 4.69
C TYR A 46 -9.15 3.92 3.34
N THR A 47 -8.48 5.08 3.32
CA THR A 47 -7.92 5.64 2.08
C THR A 47 -6.79 4.77 1.55
N GLN A 48 -5.81 4.38 2.37
CA GLN A 48 -4.72 3.50 1.92
C GLN A 48 -5.25 2.16 1.37
N ALA A 49 -6.30 1.60 1.99
CA ALA A 49 -6.92 0.39 1.47
C ALA A 49 -7.51 0.55 0.05
N GLU A 50 -8.06 1.72 -0.25
CA GLU A 50 -8.61 2.03 -1.57
C GLU A 50 -7.51 2.30 -2.61
N GLU A 51 -6.41 2.94 -2.19
CA GLU A 51 -5.21 3.15 -3.00
C GLU A 51 -4.54 1.83 -3.38
N GLU A 52 -4.30 0.94 -2.41
CA GLU A 52 -3.76 -0.40 -2.65
C GLU A 52 -4.65 -1.26 -3.56
N ARG A 53 -5.97 -1.13 -3.42
CA ARG A 53 -6.90 -1.77 -4.36
C ARG A 53 -6.73 -1.20 -5.77
N ALA A 54 -6.50 0.10 -5.91
CA ALA A 54 -6.21 0.71 -7.20
C ALA A 54 -4.86 0.24 -7.78
N HIS A 55 -3.85 0.00 -6.93
CA HIS A 55 -2.55 -0.58 -7.30
C HIS A 55 -2.72 -1.98 -7.89
N ALA A 56 -3.48 -2.86 -7.21
CA ALA A 56 -3.85 -4.17 -7.74
C ALA A 56 -4.51 -4.10 -9.12
N MET A 57 -5.44 -3.15 -9.29
CA MET A 57 -6.15 -2.97 -10.56
C MET A 57 -5.23 -2.48 -11.68
N LYS A 58 -4.18 -1.70 -11.38
CA LYS A 58 -3.17 -1.30 -12.38
C LYS A 58 -2.42 -2.52 -12.91
N PHE A 59 -1.98 -3.44 -12.06
CA PHE A 59 -1.36 -4.70 -12.49
C PHE A 59 -2.32 -5.54 -13.34
N LEU A 60 -3.56 -5.70 -12.90
CA LEU A 60 -4.59 -6.43 -13.64
C LEU A 60 -4.76 -5.89 -15.06
N HIS A 61 -4.95 -4.57 -15.19
CA HIS A 61 -5.15 -3.93 -16.49
C HIS A 61 -3.90 -4.01 -17.36
N TYR A 62 -2.72 -3.89 -16.77
CA TYR A 62 -1.46 -4.03 -17.49
C TYR A 62 -1.30 -5.41 -18.13
N VAL A 63 -1.58 -6.49 -17.38
CA VAL A 63 -1.53 -7.87 -17.89
C VAL A 63 -2.53 -8.06 -19.04
N LEU A 64 -3.75 -7.53 -18.93
CA LEU A 64 -4.74 -7.56 -20.01
C LEU A 64 -4.27 -6.78 -21.25
N GLN A 65 -3.65 -5.60 -21.07
CA GLN A 65 -3.13 -4.78 -22.16
C GLN A 65 -1.96 -5.46 -22.90
N ALA A 66 -1.19 -6.29 -22.19
CA ALA A 66 -0.18 -7.16 -22.77
C ALA A 66 -0.76 -8.39 -23.49
N ASN A 67 -2.08 -8.51 -23.57
CA ASN A 67 -2.83 -9.60 -24.20
C ASN A 67 -2.58 -10.97 -23.53
N GLU A 68 -2.36 -10.94 -22.21
CA GLU A 68 -2.28 -12.11 -21.33
C GLU A 68 -3.49 -12.13 -20.37
N LYS A 69 -3.76 -13.27 -19.74
CA LYS A 69 -4.90 -13.42 -18.81
C LYS A 69 -4.42 -13.25 -17.35
N PRO A 70 -4.86 -12.23 -16.62
CA PRO A 70 -4.57 -12.12 -15.19
C PRO A 70 -5.30 -13.22 -14.40
N VAL A 71 -4.66 -13.66 -13.32
CA VAL A 71 -5.22 -14.65 -12.38
C VAL A 71 -5.10 -14.07 -10.98
N ILE A 72 -6.24 -13.82 -10.34
CA ILE A 72 -6.28 -13.36 -8.96
C ILE A 72 -5.92 -14.53 -8.04
N PRO A 73 -4.84 -14.44 -7.25
CA PRO A 73 -4.44 -15.51 -6.35
C PRO A 73 -5.34 -15.56 -5.10
N ALA A 74 -5.14 -16.59 -4.27
CA ALA A 74 -5.75 -16.62 -2.94
C ALA A 74 -5.13 -15.52 -2.07
N ILE A 75 -5.98 -14.76 -1.38
CA ILE A 75 -5.55 -13.68 -0.49
C ILE A 75 -5.60 -14.19 0.96
N PRO A 76 -4.50 -14.11 1.74
CA PRO A 76 -4.50 -14.47 3.15
C PRO A 76 -5.50 -13.63 3.97
N GLU A 77 -5.95 -14.18 5.08
CA GLU A 77 -6.75 -13.44 6.06
C GLU A 77 -5.88 -12.36 6.73
N PRO A 78 -6.35 -11.10 6.83
CA PRO A 78 -5.57 -10.03 7.45
C PRO A 78 -5.53 -10.18 8.98
N VAL A 79 -4.48 -9.64 9.61
CA VAL A 79 -4.42 -9.51 11.07
C VAL A 79 -5.44 -8.47 11.51
N ALA A 80 -6.32 -8.84 12.46
CA ALA A 80 -7.43 -7.99 12.91
C ALA A 80 -7.29 -7.46 14.35
N ASN A 81 -6.36 -8.01 15.14
CA ASN A 81 -6.16 -7.61 16.54
C ASN A 81 -4.78 -6.99 16.72
N PHE A 82 -4.76 -5.81 17.33
CA PHE A 82 -3.56 -5.03 17.60
C PHE A 82 -3.56 -4.58 19.07
N GLU A 83 -2.37 -4.51 19.66
CA GLU A 83 -2.13 -4.14 21.04
C GLU A 83 -1.97 -2.62 21.20
N SER A 84 -1.47 -1.94 20.17
CA SER A 84 -1.21 -0.50 20.19
C SER A 84 -1.28 0.12 18.79
N LEU A 85 -1.40 1.45 18.75
CA LEU A 85 -1.27 2.21 17.50
C LEU A 85 0.15 2.11 16.92
N GLU A 86 1.18 1.99 17.77
CA GLU A 86 2.56 1.79 17.32
C GLU A 86 2.69 0.48 16.56
N GLN A 87 2.09 -0.62 17.05
CA GLN A 87 2.09 -1.90 16.34
C GLN A 87 1.41 -1.79 14.97
N ILE A 88 0.32 -1.02 14.87
CA ILE A 88 -0.37 -0.78 13.59
C ILE A 88 0.55 -0.02 12.62
N ALA A 89 1.18 1.06 13.08
CA ALA A 89 2.09 1.87 12.26
C ALA A 89 3.35 1.09 11.83
N GLU A 90 3.94 0.30 12.73
CA GLU A 90 5.06 -0.59 12.42
C GLU A 90 4.68 -1.65 11.39
N MET A 91 3.48 -2.23 11.50
CA MET A 91 3.00 -3.22 10.54
C MET A 91 2.73 -2.60 9.17
N GLY A 92 2.16 -1.39 9.11
CA GLY A 92 1.99 -0.66 7.84
C GLY A 92 3.33 -0.36 7.17
N LEU A 93 4.29 0.18 7.91
CA LEU A 93 5.64 0.45 7.38
C LEU A 93 6.34 -0.83 6.90
N ALA A 94 6.25 -1.92 7.68
CA ALA A 94 6.86 -3.19 7.28
C ALA A 94 6.22 -3.77 6.02
N GLN A 95 4.91 -3.60 5.84
CA GLN A 95 4.20 -4.00 4.64
C GLN A 95 4.70 -3.21 3.42
N GLU A 96 4.81 -1.88 3.53
CA GLU A 96 5.31 -1.05 2.42
C GLU A 96 6.75 -1.38 2.04
N GLN A 97 7.61 -1.63 3.02
CA GLN A 97 8.99 -2.08 2.76
C GLN A 97 9.04 -3.42 2.01
N GLU A 98 8.13 -4.35 2.34
CA GLU A 98 8.01 -5.61 1.61
C GLU A 98 7.55 -5.35 0.16
N VAL A 99 6.53 -4.53 -0.04
CA VAL A 99 6.02 -4.16 -1.38
C VAL A 99 7.13 -3.52 -2.21
N THR A 100 7.87 -2.57 -1.65
CA THR A 100 9.04 -1.94 -2.31
C THR A 100 10.07 -2.98 -2.77
N GLN A 101 10.40 -3.94 -1.91
CA GLN A 101 11.33 -5.00 -2.27
C GLN A 101 10.80 -5.82 -3.46
N ASN A 102 9.51 -6.18 -3.45
CA ASN A 102 8.91 -6.95 -4.54
C ASN A 102 8.88 -6.18 -5.86
N ILE A 103 8.62 -4.86 -5.82
CA ILE A 103 8.69 -3.99 -6.99
C ILE A 103 10.11 -3.96 -7.56
N HIS A 104 11.14 -3.85 -6.72
CA HIS A 104 12.53 -3.92 -7.18
C HIS A 104 12.87 -5.28 -7.82
N GLU A 105 12.40 -6.38 -7.24
CA GLU A 105 12.60 -7.72 -7.81
C GLU A 105 11.91 -7.88 -9.18
N LEU A 106 10.73 -7.28 -9.37
CA LEU A 106 10.04 -7.21 -10.65
C LEU A 106 10.80 -6.36 -11.68
N VAL A 107 11.35 -5.22 -11.26
CA VAL A 107 12.19 -4.37 -12.12
C VAL A 107 13.44 -5.12 -12.57
N ASP A 108 14.13 -5.80 -11.66
CA ASP A 108 15.30 -6.63 -11.96
C ASP A 108 14.96 -7.75 -12.94
N LEU A 109 13.82 -8.43 -12.74
CA LEU A 109 13.34 -9.44 -13.68
C LEU A 109 13.10 -8.84 -15.07
N ALA A 110 12.40 -7.72 -15.17
CA ALA A 110 12.10 -7.06 -16.43
C ALA A 110 13.39 -6.65 -17.17
N LEU A 111 14.36 -6.10 -16.46
CA LEU A 111 15.67 -5.75 -17.03
C LEU A 111 16.45 -6.99 -17.49
N SER A 112 16.43 -8.08 -16.72
CA SER A 112 17.10 -9.33 -17.07
C SER A 112 16.52 -9.98 -18.34
N GLU A 113 15.21 -9.86 -18.54
CA GLU A 113 14.49 -10.37 -19.72
C GLU A 113 14.53 -9.37 -20.89
N LYS A 114 15.13 -8.18 -20.71
CA LYS A 114 15.09 -7.05 -21.65
C LYS A 114 13.67 -6.61 -21.99
N ASP A 115 12.74 -6.78 -21.04
CA ASP A 115 11.39 -6.29 -21.12
C ASP A 115 11.33 -4.81 -20.70
N HIS A 116 11.69 -3.96 -21.67
CA HIS A 116 11.66 -2.52 -21.47
C HIS A 116 10.25 -1.97 -21.24
N THR A 117 9.19 -2.69 -21.68
CA THR A 117 7.81 -2.22 -21.52
C THR A 117 7.35 -2.42 -20.09
N THR A 118 7.58 -3.62 -19.52
CA THR A 118 7.29 -3.88 -18.11
C THR A 118 8.16 -3.03 -17.20
N ASN A 119 9.45 -2.88 -17.51
CA ASN A 119 10.31 -2.00 -16.73
C ASN A 119 9.79 -0.56 -16.68
N HIS A 120 9.32 -0.02 -17.81
CA HIS A 120 8.73 1.33 -17.86
C HIS A 120 7.44 1.43 -17.04
N PHE A 121 6.56 0.43 -17.14
CA PHE A 121 5.33 0.35 -16.34
C PHE A 121 5.63 0.36 -14.84
N LEU A 122 6.63 -0.41 -14.40
CA LEU A 122 7.01 -0.55 -12.99
C LEU A 122 7.62 0.73 -12.40
N GLN A 123 8.13 1.67 -13.22
CA GLN A 123 8.70 2.92 -12.68
C GLN A 123 7.68 3.76 -11.92
N TRP A 124 6.40 3.70 -12.30
CA TRP A 124 5.36 4.37 -11.52
C TRP A 124 5.29 3.84 -10.09
N PHE A 125 5.39 2.52 -9.90
CA PHE A 125 5.40 1.91 -8.56
C PHE A 125 6.69 2.19 -7.80
N VAL A 126 7.83 2.29 -8.48
CA VAL A 126 9.10 2.68 -7.84
C VAL A 126 9.00 4.08 -7.23
N GLU A 127 8.37 5.02 -7.96
CA GLU A 127 8.12 6.37 -7.45
C GLU A 127 7.07 6.37 -6.34
N GLU A 128 5.98 5.61 -6.50
CA GLU A 128 4.91 5.52 -5.51
C GLU A 128 5.40 4.97 -4.16
N GLN A 129 6.15 3.86 -4.18
CA GLN A 129 6.66 3.24 -2.95
C GLN A 129 7.60 4.14 -2.14
N LEU A 130 8.28 5.10 -2.78
CA LEU A 130 9.08 6.09 -2.07
C LEU A 130 8.20 7.01 -1.21
N GLU A 131 7.04 7.42 -1.73
CA GLU A 131 6.09 8.27 -1.02
C GLU A 131 5.31 7.47 0.06
N GLU A 132 4.96 6.21 -0.22
CA GLU A 132 4.33 5.30 0.75
C GLU A 132 5.24 5.05 1.97
N GLU A 133 6.50 4.65 1.75
CA GLU A 133 7.45 4.43 2.84
C GLU A 133 7.69 5.73 3.65
N ALA A 134 7.75 6.89 3.00
CA ALA A 134 7.89 8.17 3.67
C ALA A 134 6.67 8.47 4.56
N THR A 135 5.46 8.26 4.03
CA THR A 135 4.19 8.46 4.74
C THR A 135 4.10 7.58 5.98
N PHE A 136 4.39 6.28 5.85
CA PHE A 136 4.34 5.35 6.97
C PHE A 136 5.47 5.55 7.99
N THR A 137 6.65 5.99 7.53
CA THR A 137 7.74 6.39 8.42
C THR A 137 7.34 7.60 9.27
N GLU A 138 6.76 8.63 8.64
CA GLU A 138 6.30 9.83 9.34
C GLU A 138 5.19 9.50 10.35
N LEU A 139 4.22 8.67 9.96
CA LEU A 139 3.16 8.22 10.87
C LEU A 139 3.78 7.55 12.11
N LEU A 140 4.67 6.57 11.91
CA LEU A 140 5.32 5.86 13.01
C LEU A 140 6.12 6.79 13.94
N ASP A 141 6.85 7.75 13.37
CA ASP A 141 7.59 8.74 14.15
C ASP A 141 6.67 9.61 15.00
N VAL A 142 5.52 10.03 14.47
CA VAL A 142 4.51 10.80 15.22
C VAL A 142 3.91 9.97 16.34
N VAL A 143 3.58 8.70 16.06
CA VAL A 143 3.03 7.79 17.07
C VAL A 143 4.01 7.60 18.23
N ARG A 144 5.30 7.45 17.93
CA ARG A 144 6.36 7.31 18.96
C ARG A 144 6.62 8.58 19.76
N GLN A 145 6.27 9.75 19.23
CA GLN A 145 6.44 11.03 19.92
C GLN A 145 5.29 11.36 20.90
N SER A 146 4.16 10.65 20.85
CA SER A 146 3.02 10.95 21.73
C SER A 146 2.28 9.71 22.21
N GLU A 147 2.19 9.56 23.53
CA GLU A 147 1.30 8.58 24.17
C GLU A 147 -0.19 9.01 24.11
N ASN A 148 -0.48 10.25 23.71
CA ASN A 148 -1.84 10.76 23.60
C ASN A 148 -2.37 10.57 22.17
N LEU A 149 -3.17 9.52 21.97
CA LEU A 149 -3.77 9.18 20.69
C LEU A 149 -4.62 10.31 20.08
N LEU A 150 -5.20 11.19 20.89
CA LEU A 150 -5.96 12.34 20.39
C LEU A 150 -5.07 13.42 19.77
N LEU A 151 -3.81 13.55 20.22
CA LEU A 151 -2.85 14.44 19.57
C LEU A 151 -2.38 13.86 18.22
N VAL A 152 -2.26 12.53 18.14
CA VAL A 152 -1.96 11.84 16.88
C VAL A 152 -3.11 12.01 15.88
N GLU A 153 -4.37 11.84 16.31
CA GLU A 153 -5.56 12.15 15.50
C GLU A 153 -5.55 13.59 14.97
N GLN A 154 -5.25 14.57 15.82
CA GLN A 154 -5.16 15.97 15.40
C GLN A 154 -4.04 16.21 14.39
N TYR A 155 -2.91 15.52 14.53
CA TYR A 155 -1.84 15.59 13.56
C TYR A 155 -2.32 15.06 12.19
N VAL A 156 -2.92 13.87 12.15
CA VAL A 156 -3.44 13.26 10.92
C VAL A 156 -4.52 14.13 10.27
N PHE A 157 -5.42 14.70 11.06
CA PHE A 157 -6.44 15.63 10.56
C PHE A 157 -5.83 16.83 9.81
N ARG A 158 -4.75 17.42 10.35
CA ARG A 158 -4.10 18.60 9.74
C ARG A 158 -3.42 18.32 8.40
N GLN A 159 -3.07 17.06 8.14
CA GLN A 159 -2.46 16.67 6.86
C GLN A 159 -3.48 16.56 5.72
N LYS A 160 -4.78 16.56 6.02
CA LYS A 160 -5.82 16.52 5.00
C LYS A 160 -5.82 17.82 4.17
N PRO A 161 -5.86 17.74 2.82
CA PRO A 161 -6.01 18.92 1.98
C PRO A 161 -7.27 19.72 2.36
N GLY A 162 -7.09 20.97 2.77
CA GLY A 162 -8.19 21.85 3.18
C GLY A 162 -8.57 21.81 4.66
N ALA A 163 -7.79 21.13 5.52
CA ALA A 163 -7.90 21.21 6.98
C ALA A 163 -7.38 22.57 7.51
N ASP A 164 -7.94 23.67 7.02
CA ASP A 164 -7.74 24.98 7.65
C ASP A 164 -8.58 24.97 8.94
N LEU A 165 -7.89 24.97 10.09
CA LEU A 165 -8.53 25.27 11.37
C LEU A 165 -8.81 26.78 11.38
N GLY A 166 -9.81 27.19 10.58
CA GLY A 166 -10.34 28.53 10.58
C GLY A 166 -10.76 28.88 12.00
N GLY A 167 -9.95 29.72 12.64
CA GLY A 167 -10.25 30.30 13.93
C GLY A 167 -11.52 31.14 13.85
N GLU A 168 -12.43 30.90 14.79
CA GLU A 168 -13.36 31.92 15.28
C GLU A 168 -12.79 32.59 16.52
#